data_AF-A0A975FWU8-F1
#
_entry.id   AF-A0A975FWU8-F1
#
_cell.length_a   1.000
_cell.length_b   1.000
_cell.length_c   1.000
_cell.angle_alpha   90.00
_cell.angle_beta   90.00
_cell.angle_gamma   90.00
#
_symmetry.space_group_name_H-M   'P 1'
#
loop_
_entity.id
_entity.type
_entity.pdbx_description
1 polymer ?
#
loop_
_entity_poly.entity_id
_entity_poly.type
_entity_poly.pdbx_seq_one_letter_code
_entity_poly.pdbx_strand_id
1 'polypeptide(L)' 'MLNSSDAPTKEAYRISEASAAYGLGKTKLYELISSGQLPSIKVGRRRLVLRSGLDALMKGAA' A
#
# COMPACT_ATOMS: atom_id res chain seq x y z
N MET A 1 -28.82 7.99 -10.47
CA MET A 1 -27.52 7.48 -10.95
C MET A 1 -26.52 7.71 -9.81
N LEU A 2 -26.42 6.74 -8.90
CA LEU A 2 -25.55 6.79 -7.72
C LEU A 2 -24.88 5.42 -7.64
N ASN A 3 -23.61 5.34 -8.04
CA ASN A 3 -22.83 4.11 -7.93
C ASN A 3 -22.44 3.92 -6.46
N SER A 4 -23.07 2.97 -5.78
CA SER A 4 -22.85 2.63 -4.36
C SER A 4 -21.52 1.88 -4.08
N SER A 5 -20.48 2.07 -4.91
CA SER A 5 -19.19 1.36 -4.78
C SER A 5 -18.04 2.23 -4.25
N ASP A 6 -18.32 3.46 -3.80
CA ASP A 6 -17.36 4.29 -3.07
C ASP A 6 -17.30 3.83 -1.59
N ALA A 7 -16.96 2.56 -1.37
CA ALA A 7 -16.39 2.20 -0.08
C ALA A 7 -15.13 3.07 0.08
N PRO A 8 -14.89 3.71 1.24
CA PRO A 8 -13.74 4.59 1.45
C PRO A 8 -12.46 3.77 1.30
N THR A 9 -11.99 3.66 0.07
CA THR A 9 -10.84 2.86 -0.30
C THR A 9 -9.65 3.71 0.09
N LYS A 10 -8.99 3.32 1.17
CA LYS A 10 -7.82 4.07 1.67
C LYS A 10 -6.75 4.08 0.58
N GLU A 11 -6.49 5.25 0.02
CA GLU A 11 -5.46 5.46 -1.01
C GLU A 11 -4.04 5.18 -0.50
N ALA A 12 -3.85 5.29 0.82
CA ALA A 12 -2.59 4.95 1.46
C ALA A 12 -2.81 4.23 2.80
N TYR A 13 -1.99 3.22 3.05
CA TYR A 13 -2.03 2.38 4.23
C TYR A 13 -0.76 2.56 5.05
N ARG A 14 -0.85 2.46 6.37
CA ARG A 14 0.36 2.25 7.19
C ARG A 14 0.99 0.91 6.87
N ILE A 15 2.26 0.74 7.19
CA ILE A 15 2.95 -0.55 7.02
C ILE A 15 2.21 -1.69 7.74
N SER A 16 1.70 -1.43 8.96
CA SER A 16 0.88 -2.40 9.69
C SER A 16 -0.47 -2.70 9.03
N GLU A 17 -1.11 -1.68 8.44
CA GLU A 17 -2.38 -1.86 7.74
C GLU A 17 -2.18 -2.56 6.39
N ALA A 18 -1.15 -2.20 5.64
CA ALA A 18 -0.75 -2.84 4.38
C ALA A 18 -0.42 -4.31 4.62
N SER A 19 0.27 -4.62 5.72
CA SER A 19 0.57 -5.99 6.12
C SER A 19 -0.70 -6.81 6.39
N ALA A 20 -1.68 -6.23 7.08
CA ALA A 20 -2.96 -6.90 7.33
C ALA A 20 -3.85 -7.00 6.08
N ALA A 21 -3.87 -5.96 5.24
CA ALA A 21 -4.73 -5.89 4.06
C ALA A 21 -4.23 -6.74 2.89
N TYR A 22 -2.90 -6.84 2.72
CA TYR A 22 -2.27 -7.56 1.61
C TYR A 22 -1.56 -8.85 2.03
N GLY A 23 -1.58 -9.19 3.33
CA GLY A 23 -0.93 -10.41 3.85
C GLY A 23 0.60 -10.39 3.77
N LEU A 24 1.22 -9.24 3.50
CA LEU A 24 2.66 -9.11 3.35
C LEU A 24 3.34 -8.93 4.71
N GLY A 25 4.46 -9.62 4.92
CA GLY A 25 5.30 -9.39 6.10
C GLY A 25 5.87 -7.96 6.12
N LYS A 26 5.96 -7.35 7.32
CA LYS A 26 6.54 -6.01 7.51
C LYS A 26 7.92 -5.89 6.87
N THR A 27 8.75 -6.93 7.02
CA THR A 27 10.09 -7.00 6.41
C THR A 27 10.01 -6.86 4.89
N LYS A 28 9.10 -7.57 4.23
CA LYS A 28 8.94 -7.50 2.78
C LYS A 28 8.46 -6.13 2.32
N LEU A 29 7.54 -5.51 3.08
CA LEU A 29 7.12 -4.14 2.82
C LEU A 29 8.29 -3.16 2.94
N TYR A 30 9.14 -3.27 3.96
CA TYR A 30 10.32 -2.42 4.09
C TYR A 30 11.35 -2.67 2.98
N GLU A 31 11.58 -3.93 2.59
CA GLU A 31 12.44 -4.26 1.45
C GLU A 31 11.92 -3.62 0.16
N LEU A 32 10.63 -3.73 -0.12
CA LEU A 32 10.02 -3.18 -1.33
C LEU A 32 10.04 -1.64 -1.34
N ILE A 33 9.88 -1.02 -0.17
CA ILE A 33 10.05 0.43 -0.02
C ILE A 33 11.51 0.82 -0.25
N SER A 34 12.45 0.05 0.30
CA SER A 34 13.89 0.31 0.18
C SER A 34 14.42 0.03 -1.23
N SER A 35 13.83 -0.94 -1.95
CA SER A 35 14.18 -1.26 -3.33
C SER A 35 13.53 -0.32 -4.34
N GLY A 36 12.66 0.59 -3.89
CA GLY A 36 11.93 1.52 -4.74
C GLY A 36 10.75 0.90 -5.50
N GLN A 37 10.46 -0.38 -5.30
CA GLN A 37 9.32 -1.06 -5.94
C GLN A 37 7.97 -0.69 -5.29
N LEU A 38 7.99 -0.24 -4.03
CA LEU A 38 6.79 0.15 -3.32
C LEU A 38 6.74 1.66 -3.06
N PRO A 39 5.92 2.42 -3.79
CA PRO A 39 5.76 3.85 -3.57
C PRO A 39 5.23 4.13 -2.15
N SER A 40 5.98 4.94 -1.42
CA SER A 40 5.61 5.38 -0.07
C SER A 40 5.77 6.88 0.06
N ILE A 41 4.85 7.51 0.80
CA ILE A 41 4.87 8.93 1.11
C ILE A 41 5.13 9.13 2.59
N LYS A 42 5.93 10.14 2.92
CA LYS A 42 6.14 10.56 4.31
C LYS A 42 5.15 11.67 4.62
N VAL A 43 4.16 11.38 5.47
CA VAL A 43 3.19 12.35 5.97
C VAL A 43 3.55 12.71 7.41
N GLY A 44 4.20 13.87 7.56
CA GLY A 44 4.73 14.35 8.84
C GLY A 44 5.75 13.39 9.44
N ARG A 45 5.40 12.76 10.58
CA ARG A 45 6.24 11.80 11.30
C ARG A 45 6.06 10.33 10.86
N ARG A 46 5.08 10.04 9.99
CA ARG A 46 4.68 8.68 9.64
C ARG A 46 4.87 8.43 8.15
N ARG A 47 5.22 7.19 7.79
CA ARG A 47 5.28 6.74 6.39
C ARG A 47 4.01 5.99 6.05
N LEU A 48 3.40 6.35 4.94
CA LEU A 48 2.25 5.67 4.36
C LEU A 48 2.67 5.05 3.03
N VAL A 49 2.20 3.84 2.79
CA VAL A 49 2.39 3.06 1.58
C VAL A 49 1.19 3.30 0.68
N LEU A 50 1.43 3.69 -0.58
CA LEU A 50 0.36 3.90 -1.54
C LEU A 50 -0.26 2.57 -1.95
N ARG A 51 -1.60 2.55 -2.01
CA ARG A 51 -2.38 1.41 -2.48
C ARG A 51 -1.98 1.00 -3.89
N SER A 52 -1.73 1.98 -4.77
CA SER A 52 -1.31 1.75 -6.16
C SER A 52 -0.06 0.87 -6.27
N GLY A 53 0.89 1.02 -5.36
CA GLY A 53 2.09 0.19 -5.30
C GLY A 53 1.82 -1.25 -4.88
N LEU A 54 0.95 -1.43 -3.89
CA LEU A 54 0.54 -2.75 -3.42
C LEU A 54 -0.30 -3.49 -4.47
N ASP A 55 -1.19 -2.77 -5.15
CA ASP A 55 -1.97 -3.29 -6.27
C ASP A 55 -1.08 -3.70 -7.45
N ALA A 56 -0.03 -2.92 -7.75
CA ALA A 56 0.94 -3.28 -8.80
C ALA A 56 1.67 -4.58 -8.48
N LEU A 57 2.06 -4.79 -7.21
CA LEU A 57 2.68 -6.03 -6.75
C LEU A 57 1.71 -7.22 -6.83
N MET A 58 0.44 -7.04 -6.45
CA MET A 58 -0.56 -8.11 -6.54
C MET A 58 -0.93 -8.46 -7.97
N LYS A 59 -0.92 -7.49 -8.89
CA LYS A 59 -1.18 -7.73 -10.32
C LYS A 59 -0.05 -8.47 -11.03
N GLY A 60 1.07 -8.77 -10.35
CA GLY A 60 2.10 -9.66 -10.87
C GLY A 60 2.85 -9.10 -12.08
N ALA A 61 3.04 -7.78 -12.15
CA ALA A 61 4.02 -7.20 -13.07
C ALA A 61 5.41 -7.24 -12.40
N ALA A 62 5.99 -8.43 -12.31
CA ALA A 62 7.39 -8.67 -11.96
C ALA A 62 8.04 -9.48 -13.08
#